data_AF-A0AAI9BZA0-F1
#
_entry.id   AF-A0AAI9BZA0-F1
#
_cell.length_a   1.000
_cell.length_b   1.000
_cell.length_c   1.000
_cell.angle_alpha   90.00
_cell.angle_beta   90.00
_cell.angle_gamma   90.00
#
_symmetry.space_group_name_H-M   'P 1'
#
loop_
_entity.id
_entity.type
_entity.pdbx_description
1 polymer ?
#
loop_
_entity_poly.entity_id
_entity_poly.type
_entity_poly.pdbx_seq_one_letter_code
_entity_poly.pdbx_strand_id
1 'polypeptide(L)' 'MRFDARLYLRTESADQPGVTLQFRPVSQPNMPQINLTVDTADAAALKVGAVYRFEATEITQEG' A
#
# COMPACT_ATOMS: atom_id res chain seq x y z
N MET A 1 -1.22 14.13 6.97
CA MET A 1 -1.01 13.00 7.92
C MET A 1 0.13 12.12 7.40
N ARG A 2 0.95 11.52 8.28
CA ARG A 2 2.05 10.64 7.89
C ARG A 2 2.11 9.41 8.78
N PHE A 3 2.38 8.24 8.20
CA PHE A 3 2.69 7.02 8.94
C PHE A 3 3.55 6.06 8.12
N ASP A 4 4.25 5.17 8.82
CA ASP A 4 5.08 4.14 8.21
C ASP A 4 4.34 2.79 8.28
N ALA A 5 4.34 2.03 7.18
CA ALA A 5 3.68 0.73 7.10
C ALA A 5 4.54 -0.30 6.38
N ARG A 6 4.56 -1.54 6.90
CA ARG A 6 5.30 -2.66 6.32
C ARG A 6 4.42 -3.39 5.31
N LEU A 7 4.95 -3.66 4.13
CA LEU A 7 4.28 -4.54 3.16
C LEU A 7 4.33 -5.97 3.68
N TYR A 8 3.17 -6.55 3.98
CA TYR A 8 3.05 -7.87 4.58
C TYR A 8 2.75 -8.95 3.53
N LEU A 9 1.84 -8.67 2.59
CA LEU A 9 1.43 -9.61 1.54
C LEU A 9 1.34 -8.89 0.20
N ARG A 10 1.74 -9.61 -0.85
CA ARG A 10 1.46 -9.29 -2.24
C ARG A 10 0.67 -10.46 -2.82
N THR A 11 -0.52 -10.16 -3.33
CA THR A 11 -1.41 -11.17 -3.91
C THR A 11 -1.69 -10.79 -5.36
N GLU A 12 -1.33 -11.68 -6.26
CA GLU A 12 -1.64 -11.58 -7.69
C GLU A 12 -2.74 -12.60 -7.98
N SER A 13 -3.83 -12.16 -8.60
CA SER A 13 -4.95 -13.02 -8.97
C SER A 13 -5.02 -13.11 -10.48
N ALA A 14 -5.04 -14.33 -11.02
CA ALA A 14 -5.14 -14.54 -12.47
C ALA A 14 -6.43 -13.96 -13.07
N ASP A 15 -7.49 -13.86 -12.27
CA ASP A 15 -8.81 -13.38 -12.67
C ASP A 15 -9.05 -11.88 -12.42
N GLN A 16 -8.12 -11.16 -11.79
CA GLN A 16 -8.26 -9.72 -11.56
C GLN A 16 -7.08 -8.95 -12.13
N PRO A 17 -7.32 -7.90 -12.95
CA PRO A 17 -6.24 -7.03 -13.40
C PRO A 17 -5.63 -6.31 -12.19
N GLY A 18 -4.32 -6.46 -12.02
CA GLY A 18 -3.54 -5.81 -10.96
C GLY A 18 -3.10 -6.74 -9.84
N VAL A 19 -2.47 -6.12 -8.84
CA VAL A 19 -1.83 -6.79 -7.72
C VAL A 19 -2.30 -6.12 -6.44
N THR A 20 -2.80 -6.93 -5.49
CA THR A 20 -3.23 -6.44 -4.18
C THR A 20 -2.05 -6.46 -3.21
N LEU A 21 -1.77 -5.31 -2.62
CA LEU A 21 -0.72 -5.08 -1.64
C LEU A 21 -1.34 -4.83 -0.28
N GLN A 22 -0.92 -5.60 0.73
CA GLN A 22 -1.42 -5.46 2.10
C GLN A 22 -0.35 -4.88 3.00
N PHE A 23 -0.56 -3.67 3.51
CA PHE A 23 0.35 -2.99 4.42
C PHE A 23 -0.19 -3.00 5.85
N ARG A 24 0.73 -3.14 6.82
CA ARG A 24 0.44 -3.03 8.25
C ARG A 24 1.19 -1.85 8.85
N PRO A 25 0.52 -0.90 9.54
CA PRO A 25 1.20 0.20 10.22
C PRO A 25 2.23 -0.30 11.24
N VAL A 26 3.42 0.30 11.23
CA VAL A 26 4.54 -0.13 12.11
C VAL A 26 4.32 0.33 13.55
N SER A 27 3.82 1.55 13.74
CA SER A 27 3.64 2.15 15.06
C SER A 27 2.33 1.73 15.75
N GLN A 28 1.42 1.07 15.05
CA GLN A 28 0.09 0.75 15.55
C GLN A 28 -0.35 -0.65 15.08
N PRO A 29 -0.01 -1.72 15.83
CA PRO A 29 -0.34 -3.10 15.44
C PRO A 29 -1.85 -3.39 15.42
N ASN A 30 -2.65 -2.59 16.11
CA ASN A 30 -4.12 -2.70 16.14
C ASN A 30 -4.82 -1.84 15.08
N MET A 31 -4.08 -1.08 14.26
CA MET A 31 -4.70 -0.31 13.18
C MET A 31 -5.22 -1.22 12.07
N PRO A 32 -6.27 -0.77 11.35
CA PRO A 32 -6.71 -1.43 10.14
C PRO A 32 -5.58 -1.54 9.12
N GLN A 33 -5.55 -2.68 8.44
CA GLN A 33 -4.61 -2.94 7.35
C GLN A 33 -5.00 -2.10 6.14
N ILE A 34 -4.00 -1.69 5.38
CA ILE A 34 -4.21 -0.93 4.15
C ILE A 34 -4.08 -1.91 2.99
N ASN A 35 -5.14 -2.03 2.21
CA ASN A 35 -5.16 -2.85 1.00
C ASN A 35 -5.17 -1.91 -0.21
N LEU A 36 -4.19 -2.06 -1.09
CA LEU A 36 -4.04 -1.26 -2.31
C LEU A 36 -3.96 -2.21 -3.50
N THR A 37 -4.86 -2.04 -4.46
CA THR A 37 -4.76 -2.71 -5.75
C THR A 37 -4.08 -1.76 -6.72
N VAL A 38 -2.94 -2.19 -7.26
CA VAL A 38 -2.10 -1.41 -8.18
C VAL A 38 -1.74 -2.24 -9.40
N ASP A 39 -1.21 -1.61 -10.44
CA ASP A 39 -0.69 -2.32 -11.60
C ASP A 39 0.52 -3.19 -11.24
N THR A 40 0.73 -4.24 -12.03
CA THR A 40 1.82 -5.21 -11.80
C THR A 40 3.20 -4.56 -11.80
N ALA A 41 3.40 -3.53 -12.64
CA ALA A 41 4.66 -2.79 -12.70
C ALA A 41 4.96 -2.02 -11.40
N ASP A 42 3.95 -1.34 -10.84
CA ASP A 42 4.08 -0.62 -9.57
C ASP A 42 4.27 -1.57 -8.39
N ALA A 43 3.54 -2.69 -8.39
CA ALA A 43 3.74 -3.73 -7.40
C ALA A 43 5.16 -4.30 -7.46
N ALA A 44 5.70 -4.57 -8.65
CA ALA A 44 7.04 -5.16 -8.82
C ALA A 44 8.17 -4.30 -8.21
N ALA A 45 8.01 -2.98 -8.13
CA ALA A 45 8.97 -2.08 -7.51
C ALA A 45 9.05 -2.21 -5.98
N LEU A 46 8.03 -2.80 -5.35
CA LEU A 46 7.93 -2.93 -3.89
C LEU A 46 8.52 -4.27 -3.41
N LYS A 47 8.81 -4.40 -2.12
CA LYS A 47 9.39 -5.60 -1.51
C LYS A 47 8.61 -5.99 -0.26
N VAL A 48 8.14 -7.24 -0.21
CA VAL A 48 7.50 -7.79 0.98
C VAL A 48 8.50 -7.74 2.16
N GLY A 49 8.01 -7.30 3.33
CA GLY A 49 8.80 -7.07 4.53
C GLY A 49 9.41 -5.66 4.64
N ALA A 50 9.52 -4.91 3.54
CA ALA A 50 10.02 -3.55 3.56
C ALA A 50 8.98 -2.57 4.15
N VAL A 51 9.49 -1.49 4.76
CA VAL A 51 8.67 -0.43 5.35
C VAL A 51 8.63 0.75 4.39
N TYR A 52 7.42 1.22 4.13
CA TYR A 52 7.12 2.35 3.26
C TYR A 52 6.43 3.45 4.05
N ARG A 53 6.58 4.66 3.56
CA ARG A 53 6.08 5.86 4.20
C ARG A 53 4.93 6.42 3.39
N PHE A 54 3.80 6.57 4.05
CA PHE A 54 2.58 7.11 3.47
C PHE A 54 2.38 8.54 3.96
N GLU A 55 2.18 9.45 3.03
CA GLU A 55 2.01 10.88 3.29
C GLU A 55 0.73 11.36 2.59
N ALA A 56 -0.26 11.77 3.38
CA ALA A 56 -1.47 12.38 2.87
C ALA A 56 -1.18 13.84 2.54
N THR A 57 -1.30 14.18 1.26
CA THR A 57 -1.22 15.54 0.72
C THR A 57 -2.61 15.93 0.22
N GLU A 58 -3.12 17.07 0.67
CA GLU A 58 -4.38 17.62 0.16
C GLU A 58 -4.14 18.14 -1.26
N ILE A 59 -5.02 17.75 -2.20
CA ILE A 59 -5.01 18.29 -3.56
C ILE A 59 -6.23 19.20 -3.68
N THR A 60 -5.99 20.51 -3.81
CA THR A 60 -7.04 21.46 -4.14
C THR A 60 -7.34 21.33 -5.63
N GLN A 61 -8.47 20.73 -5.99
CA GLN A 61 -8.96 20.82 -7.37
C GLN A 61 -9.43 22.26 -7.59
N GLU A 62 -8.70 23.04 -8.39
CA GLU A 62 -9.26 24.24 -9.01
C GLU A 62 -10.31 23.76 -10.02
N GLY A 63 -11.57 24.15 -9.78
CA GLY A 63 -12.71 23.86 -10.65
C GLY A 63 -12.79 24.77 -11.87
#